data_AF-A0A2G9M9I9-F1
#
_entry.id   AF-A0A2G9M9I9-F1
#
_cell.length_a   1.000
_cell.length_b   1.000
_cell.length_c   1.000
_cell.angle_alpha   90.00
_cell.angle_beta   90.00
_cell.angle_gamma   90.00
#
_symmetry.space_group_name_H-M   'P 1'
#
loop_
_entity.id
_entity.type
_entity.pdbx_description
1 polymer ?
#
loop_
_entity_poly.entity_id
_entity_poly.type
_entity_poly.pdbx_seq_one_letter_code
_entity_poly.pdbx_strand_id
1 'polypeptide(L)'
;MYNRAQMEIFGLVIIVILLTLGTLFAVIILTNTSTKNIQYVKESTQAANYLSTITSTTPDCGSYQSVRELLQDCSLSPNWQNAPLCTGTATTVCQEARSLIKLTLEKTLGAWGKDYEFIATGTPTIEEVHIKSSPTACNEQQEKEGSSRPEKVRPGIDIILTLHICS
;
A
#
# COMPACT_ATOMS: atom_id res chain seq x y z
N MET A 1 -67.85 28.79 -7.28
CA MET A 1 -67.02 28.84 -6.04
C MET A 1 -66.02 27.68 -5.90
N TYR A 2 -66.13 26.59 -6.67
CA TYR A 2 -65.27 25.41 -6.57
C TYR A 2 -63.80 25.62 -7.04
N ASN A 3 -63.51 26.66 -7.82
CA ASN A 3 -62.18 26.86 -8.43
C ASN A 3 -61.14 27.52 -7.49
N ARG A 4 -61.59 28.19 -6.43
CA ARG A 4 -60.68 28.92 -5.52
C ARG A 4 -60.02 27.99 -4.50
N ALA A 5 -60.81 27.07 -3.93
CA ALA A 5 -60.31 26.05 -3.01
C ALA A 5 -59.35 25.06 -3.69
N GLN A 6 -59.59 24.71 -4.96
CA GLN A 6 -58.67 23.87 -5.73
C GLN A 6 -57.31 24.54 -5.97
N MET A 7 -57.28 25.86 -6.19
CA MET A 7 -56.03 26.59 -6.37
C MET A 7 -55.19 26.64 -5.09
N GLU A 8 -55.81 26.79 -3.92
CA GLU A 8 -55.10 26.76 -2.63
C GLU A 8 -54.52 25.37 -2.32
N ILE A 9 -55.29 24.31 -2.61
CA ILE A 9 -54.83 22.92 -2.41
C ILE A 9 -53.66 22.60 -3.35
N PHE A 10 -53.72 23.04 -4.61
CA PHE A 10 -52.62 22.86 -5.56
C PHE A 10 -51.34 23.56 -5.11
N GLY A 11 -51.45 24.77 -4.57
CA GLY A 11 -50.30 25.50 -4.02
C GLY A 11 -49.65 24.76 -2.85
N LEU A 12 -50.46 24.23 -1.93
CA LEU A 12 -49.95 23.46 -0.79
C LEU A 12 -49.25 22.17 -1.24
N VAL A 13 -49.82 21.45 -2.22
CA VAL A 13 -49.22 20.22 -2.75
C VAL A 13 -47.84 20.47 -3.35
N ILE A 14 -47.66 21.58 -4.08
CA ILE A 14 -46.37 21.93 -4.69
C ILE A 14 -45.31 22.17 -3.60
N ILE A 15 -45.65 22.89 -2.53
CA ILE A 15 -44.72 23.16 -1.42
C ILE A 15 -44.29 21.85 -0.73
N VAL A 16 -45.23 20.92 -0.53
CA VAL A 16 -44.92 19.61 0.07
C VAL A 16 -43.96 18.81 -0.82
N ILE A 17 -44.17 18.82 -2.14
CA ILE A 17 -43.26 18.14 -3.08
C ILE A 17 -41.86 18.76 -3.06
N LEU A 18 -41.75 20.08 -3.00
CA LEU A 18 -40.45 20.76 -2.92
C LEU A 18 -39.73 20.45 -1.60
N LEU A 19 -40.45 20.39 -0.49
CA LEU A 19 -39.88 20.01 0.81
C LEU A 19 -39.41 18.55 0.84
N THR A 20 -40.18 17.61 0.28
CA THR A 20 -39.78 16.20 0.23
C THR A 20 -38.58 15.97 -0.68
N LEU A 21 -38.48 16.66 -1.82
CA LEU A 21 -37.29 16.61 -2.66
C LEU A 21 -36.07 17.18 -1.95
N GLY A 22 -36.22 18.32 -1.25
CA GLY A 22 -35.15 18.95 -0.49
C GLY A 22 -34.60 18.04 0.63
N THR A 23 -35.49 17.39 1.39
CA THR A 23 -35.06 16.45 2.43
C THR A 23 -34.41 15.20 1.86
N LEU A 24 -34.88 14.69 0.72
CA LEU A 24 -34.30 13.53 0.05
C LEU A 24 -32.87 13.82 -0.43
N PHE A 25 -32.61 15.01 -1.02
CA PHE A 25 -31.25 15.43 -1.35
C PHE A 25 -30.35 15.57 -0.10
N ALA A 26 -30.85 16.17 0.97
CA ALA A 26 -30.10 16.30 2.22
C ALA A 26 -29.72 14.93 2.79
N VAL A 27 -30.65 13.96 2.81
CA VAL A 27 -30.38 12.58 3.24
C VAL A 27 -29.35 11.91 2.33
N ILE A 28 -29.43 12.06 1.01
CA ILE A 28 -28.45 11.46 0.09
C ILE A 28 -27.05 12.03 0.35
N ILE A 29 -26.92 13.35 0.54
CA ILE A 29 -25.62 13.99 0.78
C ILE A 29 -25.05 13.55 2.13
N LEU A 30 -25.89 13.48 3.17
CA LEU A 30 -25.46 13.07 4.51
C LEU A 30 -25.17 11.57 4.63
N THR A 31 -25.82 10.72 3.83
CA THR A 31 -25.60 9.26 3.85
C THR A 31 -24.52 8.80 2.87
N ASN A 32 -24.19 9.59 1.83
CA ASN A 32 -23.06 9.31 0.94
C ASN A 32 -21.69 9.68 1.51
N THR A 33 -21.59 10.08 2.79
CA THR A 33 -20.30 10.04 3.50
C THR A 33 -19.95 8.58 3.84
N SER A 34 -19.88 7.71 2.83
CA SER A 34 -19.06 6.52 2.94
C SER A 34 -17.63 7.04 2.89
N THR A 35 -17.12 7.44 4.05
CA THR A 35 -15.68 7.57 4.30
C THR A 35 -15.10 6.16 4.22
N LYS A 36 -15.01 5.60 3.01
CA LYS A 36 -13.78 4.88 2.70
C LYS A 36 -12.73 5.96 2.87
N ASN A 37 -12.00 5.90 3.98
CA ASN A 37 -10.75 6.62 4.13
C ASN A 37 -9.89 6.14 2.96
N ILE A 38 -10.02 6.79 1.82
CA ILE A 38 -9.08 6.67 0.73
C ILE A 38 -7.84 7.32 1.35
N GLN A 39 -7.01 6.50 2.01
CA GLN A 39 -5.70 6.92 2.45
C GLN A 39 -4.99 7.38 1.19
N TYR A 40 -4.89 8.70 1.01
CA TYR A 40 -4.11 9.28 -0.07
C TYR A 40 -2.66 9.02 0.27
N VAL A 41 -2.12 7.90 -0.21
CA VAL A 41 -0.68 7.66 -0.16
C VAL A 41 -0.05 8.72 -1.04
N LYS A 42 0.53 9.73 -0.41
CA LYS A 42 1.21 10.79 -1.14
C LYS A 42 2.48 10.21 -1.72
N GLU A 43 2.67 10.36 -3.02
CA GLU A 43 3.84 9.84 -3.71
C GLU A 43 5.10 10.51 -3.13
N SER A 44 6.00 9.69 -2.58
CA SER A 44 7.21 10.15 -1.91
C SER A 44 8.43 9.88 -2.77
N THR A 45 9.09 10.94 -3.22
CA THR A 45 10.40 10.85 -3.89
C THR A 45 11.43 10.18 -3.00
N GLN A 46 11.33 10.36 -1.68
CA GLN A 46 12.17 9.69 -0.71
C GLN A 46 11.95 8.18 -0.74
N ALA A 47 10.69 7.71 -0.67
CA ALA A 47 10.38 6.29 -0.76
C ALA A 47 10.83 5.67 -2.10
N ALA A 48 10.63 6.39 -3.21
CA ALA A 48 11.08 5.94 -4.54
C ALA A 48 12.61 5.81 -4.65
N ASN A 49 13.35 6.78 -4.12
CA ASN A 49 14.81 6.75 -4.07
C ASN A 49 15.31 5.61 -3.17
N TYR A 50 14.65 5.39 -2.02
CA TYR A 50 14.98 4.27 -1.14
C TYR A 50 14.75 2.92 -1.80
N LEU A 51 13.61 2.71 -2.45
CA LEU A 51 13.34 1.48 -3.20
C LEU A 51 14.40 1.22 -4.28
N SER A 52 14.82 2.27 -4.99
CA SER A 52 15.85 2.18 -6.01
C SER A 52 17.23 1.83 -5.43
N THR A 53 17.58 2.42 -4.28
CA THR A 53 18.83 2.10 -3.57
C THR A 53 18.81 0.67 -3.06
N ILE A 54 17.76 0.26 -2.35
CA ILE A 54 17.63 -1.09 -1.77
C ILE A 54 17.74 -2.16 -2.85
N THR A 55 17.04 -2.00 -3.97
CA THR A 55 17.06 -2.98 -5.07
C THR A 55 18.42 -3.07 -5.75
N SER A 56 19.22 -2.00 -5.71
CA SER A 56 20.56 -1.94 -6.31
C SER A 56 21.69 -2.29 -5.34
N THR A 57 21.41 -2.46 -4.05
CA THR A 57 22.41 -2.84 -3.05
C THR A 57 23.00 -4.21 -3.37
N THR A 58 24.32 -4.34 -3.26
CA THR A 58 25.05 -5.60 -3.45
C THR A 58 24.94 -6.47 -2.19
N PRO A 59 24.38 -7.69 -2.28
CA PRO A 59 24.31 -8.61 -1.16
C PRO A 59 25.61 -9.39 -0.98
N ASP A 60 25.88 -9.84 0.24
CA ASP A 60 26.95 -10.82 0.50
C ASP A 60 26.41 -12.25 0.36
N CYS A 61 25.98 -12.58 -0.86
CA CYS A 61 25.36 -13.86 -1.18
C CYS A 61 25.94 -14.39 -2.50
N GLY A 62 27.09 -15.05 -2.45
CA GLY A 62 27.66 -15.74 -3.62
C GLY A 62 27.74 -14.92 -4.91
N SER A 63 27.06 -15.37 -5.97
CA SER A 63 27.12 -14.77 -7.31
C SER A 63 26.11 -13.64 -7.57
N TYR A 64 25.24 -13.33 -6.61
CA TYR A 64 24.19 -12.34 -6.81
C TYR A 64 24.77 -10.92 -6.74
N GLN A 65 24.47 -10.10 -7.76
CA GLN A 65 25.01 -8.75 -7.89
C GLN A 65 24.13 -7.69 -7.24
N SER A 66 22.85 -7.98 -7.01
CA SER A 66 21.94 -7.03 -6.39
C SER A 66 20.82 -7.71 -5.59
N VAL A 67 20.25 -7.00 -4.61
CA VAL A 67 19.05 -7.43 -3.88
C VAL A 67 17.90 -7.70 -4.84
N ARG A 68 17.81 -6.97 -5.96
CA ARG A 68 16.84 -7.27 -7.01
C ARG A 68 16.95 -8.73 -7.47
N GLU A 69 18.14 -9.21 -7.77
CA GLU A 69 18.35 -10.60 -8.20
C GLU A 69 17.98 -11.61 -7.10
N LEU A 70 18.25 -11.28 -5.83
CA LEU A 70 17.79 -12.10 -4.71
C LEU A 70 16.26 -12.16 -4.64
N LEU A 71 15.59 -11.01 -4.72
CA LEU A 71 14.13 -10.91 -4.73
C LEU A 71 13.52 -11.67 -5.92
N GLN A 72 14.21 -11.64 -7.06
CA GLN A 72 13.82 -12.36 -8.25
C GLN A 72 13.79 -13.87 -8.00
N ASP A 73 14.88 -14.44 -7.48
CA ASP A 73 14.94 -15.87 -7.19
C ASP A 73 14.04 -16.27 -6.02
N CYS A 74 13.79 -15.35 -5.08
CA CYS A 74 12.82 -15.57 -4.00
C CYS A 74 11.38 -15.72 -4.47
N SER A 75 10.98 -14.99 -5.50
CA SER A 75 9.62 -15.08 -6.04
C SER A 75 9.28 -16.46 -6.60
N LEU A 76 10.31 -17.26 -6.93
CA LEU A 76 10.18 -18.60 -7.50
C LEU A 76 9.99 -19.69 -6.44
N SER A 77 10.43 -19.44 -5.21
CA SER A 77 10.37 -20.42 -4.14
C SER A 77 9.04 -20.30 -3.39
N PRO A 78 8.20 -21.35 -3.37
CA PRO A 78 6.97 -21.34 -2.59
C PRO A 78 7.29 -21.13 -1.11
N ASN A 79 6.62 -20.14 -0.50
CA ASN A 79 6.71 -19.79 0.91
C ASN A 79 8.08 -19.27 1.40
N TRP A 80 8.97 -18.82 0.52
CA TRP A 80 10.29 -18.23 0.89
C TRP A 80 11.24 -19.17 1.68
N GLN A 81 10.83 -20.40 1.98
CA GLN A 81 11.54 -21.37 2.81
C GLN A 81 12.41 -22.33 1.99
N ASN A 82 12.08 -22.54 0.72
CA ASN A 82 12.80 -23.44 -0.19
C ASN A 82 13.67 -22.68 -1.20
N ALA A 83 14.17 -21.51 -0.81
CA ALA A 83 15.09 -20.74 -1.64
C ALA A 83 16.49 -21.36 -1.61
N PRO A 84 17.26 -21.25 -2.71
CA PRO A 84 18.63 -21.72 -2.73
C PRO A 84 19.44 -21.05 -1.62
N LEU A 85 20.45 -21.78 -1.12
CA LEU A 85 21.39 -21.25 -0.14
C LEU A 85 22.33 -20.27 -0.82
N CYS A 86 22.68 -19.20 -0.09
CA CYS A 86 23.75 -18.31 -0.49
C CYS A 86 25.10 -19.06 -0.45
N THR A 87 25.95 -18.85 -1.45
CA THR A 87 27.25 -19.53 -1.49
C THR A 87 28.14 -19.03 -0.36
N GLY A 88 28.59 -19.94 0.52
CA GLY A 88 29.47 -19.60 1.63
C GLY A 88 28.75 -19.19 2.92
N THR A 89 27.42 -19.16 2.94
CA THR A 89 26.63 -18.93 4.16
C THR A 89 25.62 -20.05 4.39
N ALA A 90 25.11 -20.13 5.62
CA ALA A 90 24.00 -21.04 5.97
C ALA A 90 22.62 -20.40 5.76
N THR A 91 22.56 -19.19 5.17
CA THR A 91 21.33 -18.43 4.95
C THR A 91 20.78 -18.69 3.56
N THR A 92 19.44 -18.71 3.43
CA THR A 92 18.82 -18.75 2.11
C THR A 92 18.87 -17.38 1.46
N VAL A 93 18.85 -17.34 0.12
CA VAL A 93 18.78 -16.11 -0.70
C VAL A 93 17.68 -15.15 -0.20
N CYS A 94 16.57 -15.70 0.26
CA CYS A 94 15.42 -14.94 0.75
C CYS A 94 15.57 -14.42 2.17
N GLN A 95 16.19 -15.20 3.04
CA GLN A 95 16.57 -14.72 4.36
C GLN A 95 17.58 -13.59 4.26
N GLU A 96 18.53 -13.69 3.33
CA GLU A 96 19.54 -12.66 3.09
C GLU A 96 18.89 -11.37 2.57
N ALA A 97 18.06 -11.46 1.52
CA ALA A 97 17.32 -10.32 1.00
C ALA A 97 16.50 -9.63 2.10
N ARG A 98 15.73 -10.41 2.88
CA ARG A 98 14.91 -9.88 3.98
C ARG A 98 15.77 -9.20 5.05
N SER A 99 16.89 -9.79 5.42
CA SER A 99 17.79 -9.26 6.44
C SER A 99 18.45 -7.97 5.98
N LEU A 100 18.90 -7.91 4.73
CA LEU A 100 19.53 -6.73 4.15
C LEU A 100 18.54 -5.58 3.98
N ILE A 101 17.31 -5.85 3.52
CA ILE A 101 16.24 -4.85 3.41
C ILE A 101 15.90 -4.31 4.81
N LYS A 102 15.68 -5.20 5.79
CA LYS A 102 15.38 -4.82 7.17
C LYS A 102 16.50 -3.97 7.77
N LEU A 103 17.75 -4.41 7.64
CA LEU A 103 18.91 -3.67 8.13
C LEU A 103 19.01 -2.29 7.49
N THR A 104 18.82 -2.21 6.17
CA THR A 104 18.89 -0.94 5.44
C THR A 104 17.79 0.02 5.92
N LEU A 105 16.55 -0.44 6.05
CA LEU A 105 15.43 0.38 6.54
C LEU A 105 15.64 0.82 8.00
N GLU A 106 16.11 -0.08 8.86
CA GLU A 106 16.37 0.22 10.27
C GLU A 106 17.51 1.24 10.43
N LYS A 107 18.61 1.09 9.68
CA LYS A 107 19.75 2.02 9.72
C LYS A 107 19.47 3.37 9.06
N THR A 108 18.37 3.49 8.32
CA THR A 108 18.01 4.71 7.60
C THR A 108 16.77 5.35 8.20
N LEU A 109 15.57 4.88 7.83
CA LEU A 109 14.29 5.37 8.34
C LEU A 109 14.15 5.16 9.84
N GLY A 110 14.60 4.00 10.36
CA GLY A 110 14.60 3.72 11.79
C GLY A 110 15.51 4.66 12.58
N ALA A 111 16.71 4.95 12.07
CA ALA A 111 17.63 5.92 12.67
C ALA A 111 17.07 7.36 12.67
N TRP A 112 16.17 7.67 11.74
CA TRP A 112 15.45 8.95 11.70
C TRP A 112 14.16 8.96 12.54
N GLY A 113 13.87 7.87 13.25
CA GLY A 113 12.67 7.74 14.07
C GLY A 113 11.38 7.72 13.24
N LYS A 114 11.44 7.29 11.99
CA LYS A 114 10.27 7.16 11.10
C LYS A 114 9.74 5.74 11.13
N ASP A 115 8.42 5.61 11.26
CA ASP A 115 7.75 4.34 11.06
C ASP A 115 7.67 4.01 9.57
N TYR A 116 7.82 2.74 9.25
CA TYR A 116 7.82 2.29 7.87
C TYR A 116 7.20 0.90 7.73
N GLU A 117 6.68 0.65 6.54
CA GLU A 117 6.07 -0.60 6.12
C GLU A 117 6.55 -0.90 4.69
N PHE A 118 7.34 -1.96 4.55
CA PHE A 118 7.78 -2.47 3.26
C PHE A 118 7.01 -3.74 2.93
N ILE A 119 6.47 -3.78 1.72
CA ILE A 119 5.59 -4.83 1.21
C ILE A 119 6.11 -5.25 -0.17
N ALA A 120 6.34 -6.54 -0.38
CA ALA A 120 6.52 -7.10 -1.72
C ALA A 120 5.32 -8.00 -2.06
N THR A 121 4.67 -7.76 -3.20
CA THR A 121 3.51 -8.51 -3.71
C THR A 121 3.73 -8.91 -5.17
N GLY A 122 2.92 -9.83 -5.73
CA GLY A 122 2.91 -10.09 -7.19
C GLY A 122 2.77 -11.55 -7.59
N THR A 123 3.07 -12.51 -6.71
CA THR A 123 2.84 -13.94 -6.97
C THR A 123 2.06 -14.58 -5.82
N PRO A 124 1.27 -15.64 -6.08
CA PRO A 124 0.57 -16.39 -5.04
C PRO A 124 1.52 -17.10 -4.05
N THR A 125 2.81 -17.20 -4.40
CA THR A 125 3.89 -17.75 -3.56
C THR A 125 4.60 -16.71 -2.70
N ILE A 126 4.48 -15.42 -3.04
CA ILE A 126 4.86 -14.32 -2.17
C ILE A 126 3.68 -14.10 -1.22
N GLU A 127 3.54 -14.97 -0.23
CA GLU A 127 2.94 -14.54 1.03
C GLU A 127 3.88 -13.49 1.63
N GLU A 128 3.57 -12.25 1.25
CA GLU A 128 3.90 -10.97 1.86
C GLU A 128 5.26 -10.94 2.57
N VAL A 129 6.31 -10.53 1.83
CA VAL A 129 7.45 -9.93 2.52
C VAL A 129 6.94 -8.65 3.14
N HIS A 130 6.57 -8.77 4.41
CA HIS A 130 6.03 -7.70 5.19
C HIS A 130 7.04 -7.36 6.27
N ILE A 131 7.66 -6.19 6.14
CA ILE A 131 8.64 -5.67 7.09
C ILE A 131 8.07 -4.38 7.65
N LYS A 132 7.83 -4.37 8.97
CA LYS A 132 7.38 -3.19 9.72
C LYS A 132 8.43 -2.77 10.74
N SER A 133 8.54 -1.47 10.99
CA SER A 133 9.32 -0.94 12.13
C SER A 133 8.75 -1.42 13.48
N SER A 134 7.42 -1.51 13.59
CA SER A 134 6.67 -1.87 14.80
C SER A 134 5.40 -2.65 14.43
N PRO A 135 4.85 -3.51 15.31
CA PRO A 135 3.55 -4.16 15.09
C PRO A 135 2.41 -3.18 14.79
N THR A 136 2.52 -1.95 15.30
CA THR A 136 1.56 -0.86 15.12
C THR A 136 2.01 0.18 14.11
N ALA A 137 3.08 -0.08 13.35
CA ALA A 137 3.57 0.86 12.34
C ALA A 137 2.54 0.96 11.21
N CYS A 138 2.30 2.20 10.76
CA CYS A 138 1.48 2.49 9.60
C CYS A 138 0.00 2.09 9.76
N ASN A 139 -0.59 2.41 10.91
CA ASN A 139 -2.02 2.21 11.16
C ASN A 139 -2.90 2.96 10.14
N GLU A 140 -4.15 2.53 9.97
CA GLU A 140 -5.11 3.14 9.03
C GLU A 140 -5.41 4.62 9.31
N GLN A 141 -5.06 5.12 10.49
CA GLN A 141 -5.30 6.50 10.92
C GLN A 141 -4.11 7.43 10.65
N GLN A 142 -2.93 6.90 10.30
CA GLN A 142 -1.74 7.70 10.06
C GLN A 142 -1.67 8.19 8.61
N GLU A 143 -1.06 9.35 8.42
CA GLU A 143 -0.69 9.81 7.08
C GLU A 143 0.42 8.89 6.55
N LYS A 144 0.21 8.36 5.35
CA LYS A 144 1.14 7.48 4.67
C LYS A 144 1.70 8.22 3.46
N GLU A 145 3.01 8.34 3.40
CA GLU A 145 3.70 8.73 2.18
C GLU A 145 4.43 7.51 1.65
N GLY A 146 4.42 7.27 0.35
CA GLY A 146 4.97 6.03 -0.16
C GLY A 146 5.24 6.01 -1.64
N SER A 147 5.84 4.92 -2.08
CA SER A 147 6.08 4.65 -3.49
C SER A 147 5.88 3.17 -3.74
N SER A 148 5.31 2.83 -4.89
CA SER A 148 5.24 1.47 -5.39
C SER A 148 5.97 1.38 -6.71
N ARG A 149 6.79 0.35 -6.88
CA ARG A 149 7.57 0.15 -8.10
C ARG A 149 7.44 -1.30 -8.57
N PRO A 150 6.97 -1.53 -9.81
CA PRO A 150 7.01 -2.85 -10.40
C PRO A 150 8.46 -3.21 -10.76
N GLU A 151 8.90 -4.38 -10.36
CA GLU A 151 10.15 -4.98 -10.76
C GLU A 151 9.87 -6.22 -11.60
N LYS A 152 10.44 -6.23 -12.81
CA LYS A 152 10.34 -7.37 -13.70
C LYS A 152 11.27 -8.45 -13.19
N VAL A 153 10.70 -9.57 -12.79
CA VAL A 153 11.48 -10.70 -12.29
C VAL A 153 11.87 -11.62 -13.42
N ARG A 154 10.87 -12.01 -14.22
CA ARG A 154 11.02 -12.86 -15.39
C ARG A 154 9.95 -12.49 -16.43
N PRO A 155 10.08 -12.92 -17.69
CA PRO A 155 9.00 -12.77 -18.66
C PRO A 155 7.69 -13.38 -18.10
N GLY A 156 6.69 -12.52 -17.85
CA GLY A 156 5.38 -12.93 -17.33
C GLY A 156 5.26 -13.00 -15.80
N ILE A 157 6.29 -12.64 -15.03
CA ILE A 157 6.23 -12.53 -13.57
C ILE A 157 6.77 -11.16 -13.16
N ASP A 158 5.86 -10.31 -12.68
CA ASP A 158 6.16 -8.99 -12.13
C ASP A 158 5.89 -8.99 -10.63
N ILE A 159 6.81 -8.42 -9.85
CA ILE A 159 6.60 -8.14 -8.43
C ILE A 159 6.41 -6.66 -8.23
N ILE A 160 5.57 -6.26 -7.29
CA ILE A 160 5.36 -4.88 -6.90
C ILE A 160 6.00 -4.69 -5.53
N LEU A 161 7.01 -3.82 -5.48
CA LEU A 161 7.65 -3.40 -4.25
C LEU A 161 7.01 -2.10 -3.79
N THR A 162 6.46 -2.08 -2.59
CA THR A 162 5.80 -0.94 -2.00
C THR A 162 6.50 -0.58 -0.70
N LEU A 163 6.84 0.70 -0.53
CA LEU A 163 7.36 1.25 0.71
C LEU A 163 6.45 2.38 1.16
N HIS A 164 5.89 2.24 2.36
CA HIS A 164 5.20 3.30 3.09
C HIS A 164 6.12 3.83 4.19
N ILE A 165 6.16 5.14 4.31
CA ILE A 165 6.79 5.92 5.37
C ILE A 165 5.64 6.64 6.08
N CYS A 166 5.55 6.44 7.38
CA CYS A 166 4.43 6.90 8.20
C CYS A 166 4.91 8.00 9.13
N SER A 167 4.06 9.02 9.31
CA SER A 167 4.36 10.17 10.15
C SER A 167 3.34 10.37 11.27
#